data_AF-A0A2S6TPJ0-F1
#
_entry.id   AF-A0A2S6TPJ0-F1
#
_cell.length_a   1.000
_cell.length_b   1.000
_cell.length_c   1.000
_cell.angle_alpha   90.00
_cell.angle_beta   90.00
_cell.angle_gamma   90.00
#
_symmetry.space_group_name_H-M   'P 1'
#
loop_
_entity.id
_entity.type
_entity.pdbx_description
1 polymer ?
#
loop_
_entity_poly.entity_id
_entity_poly.type
_entity_poly.pdbx_seq_one_letter_code
_entity_poly.pdbx_strand_id
1 'polypeptide(L)' 'MDENKTDPKAKRRFYLIAFAVAFGIDYFMAAMRGEEFKPSLIGLAVMITAALFFAYSLIRER' A
#
# COMPACT_ATOMS: atom_id res chain seq x y z
N MET A 1 -25.16 -5.33 -19.79
CA MET A 1 -24.03 -4.74 -20.53
C MET A 1 -22.95 -4.41 -19.51
N ASP A 2 -21.84 -5.14 -19.56
CA ASP A 2 -20.55 -4.98 -18.83
C ASP A 2 -20.56 -4.51 -17.36
N GLU A 3 -20.82 -5.46 -16.45
CA GLU A 3 -20.76 -5.28 -14.99
C GLU A 3 -19.34 -5.45 -14.40
N ASN A 4 -18.29 -5.49 -15.22
CA ASN A 4 -16.93 -5.81 -14.77
C ASN A 4 -15.85 -4.83 -15.24
N LYS A 5 -16.12 -3.53 -15.16
CA LYS A 5 -15.05 -2.53 -15.09
C LYS A 5 -14.82 -2.19 -13.64
N THR A 6 -13.91 -2.91 -12.99
CA THR A 6 -13.40 -2.47 -11.68
C THR A 6 -12.87 -1.05 -11.85
N ASP A 7 -13.57 -0.09 -11.25
CA ASP A 7 -13.28 1.33 -11.41
C ASP A 7 -11.80 1.57 -11.03
N PRO A 8 -10.96 2.09 -11.95
CA PRO A 8 -9.53 2.29 -11.69
C PRO A 8 -9.28 3.08 -10.40
N LYS A 9 -10.19 4.01 -10.07
CA LYS A 9 -10.17 4.80 -8.84
C LYS A 9 -10.40 3.97 -7.58
N ALA A 10 -11.27 2.95 -7.64
CA ALA A 10 -11.52 2.05 -6.52
C ALA A 10 -10.30 1.17 -6.24
N LYS A 11 -9.63 0.65 -7.28
CA LYS A 11 -8.35 -0.07 -7.12
C LYS A 11 -7.30 0.84 -6.49
N ARG A 12 -7.14 2.06 -6.99
CA ARG A 12 -6.14 3.01 -6.50
C ARG A 12 -6.34 3.37 -5.01
N ARG A 13 -7.58 3.53 -4.56
CA ARG A 13 -7.93 3.71 -3.13
C ARG A 13 -7.56 2.49 -2.29
N PHE A 14 -7.84 1.28 -2.77
CA PHE A 14 -7.52 0.05 -2.05
C PHE A 14 -6.01 -0.07 -1.78
N TYR A 15 -5.16 0.20 -2.79
CA TYR A 15 -3.70 0.13 -2.61
C TYR A 15 -3.17 1.22 -1.68
N LEU A 16 -3.75 2.43 -1.70
CA LEU A 16 -3.42 3.49 -0.74
C LEU A 16 -3.77 3.08 0.70
N ILE A 17 -4.95 2.48 0.91
CA ILE A 17 -5.38 1.99 2.22
C ILE A 17 -4.45 0.85 2.67
N ALA A 18 -4.13 -0.11 1.79
CA ALA A 18 -3.22 -1.20 2.09
C ALA A 18 -1.82 -0.69 2.49
N PHE A 19 -1.30 0.32 1.79
CA PHE A 19 -0.04 0.97 2.14
C PHE A 19 -0.12 1.65 3.51
N ALA A 20 -1.16 2.45 3.76
CA ALA A 20 -1.32 3.16 5.03
C ALA A 20 -1.46 2.20 6.23
N VAL A 21 -2.20 1.10 6.04
CA VAL A 21 -2.36 0.05 7.07
C VAL A 21 -1.04 -0.66 7.34
N ALA A 22 -0.32 -1.09 6.29
CA ALA A 22 0.97 -1.76 6.45
C ALA A 22 2.01 -0.87 7.13
N PHE A 23 2.11 0.39 6.69
CA PHE A 23 3.00 1.38 7.29
C PHE A 23 2.62 1.65 8.76
N GLY A 24 1.32 1.80 9.04
CA GLY A 24 0.82 2.04 10.39
C GLY A 24 1.13 0.88 11.35
N ILE A 25 0.97 -0.37 10.90
CA ILE A 25 1.28 -1.57 11.70
C ILE A 25 2.78 -1.65 12.00
N ASP A 26 3.63 -1.50 10.97
CA ASP A 26 5.09 -1.55 11.15
C ASP A 26 5.57 -0.40 12.06
N TYR A 27 5.03 0.81 11.89
CA TYR A 27 5.38 1.97 12.70
C TYR A 27 4.92 1.82 14.15
N PHE A 28 3.70 1.35 14.38
CA PHE A 28 3.17 1.10 15.71
C PHE A 28 3.92 -0.03 16.42
N MET A 29 4.27 -1.10 15.70
CA MET A 29 5.09 -2.17 16.26
C MET A 29 6.49 -1.68 16.64
N ALA A 30 7.14 -0.87 15.80
CA ALA A 30 8.43 -0.27 16.12
C ALA A 30 8.34 0.65 17.36
N ALA A 31 7.32 1.51 17.41
CA ALA A 31 7.06 2.40 18.55
C ALA A 31 6.80 1.63 19.86
N MET A 32 6.04 0.54 19.81
CA MET A 32 5.80 -0.32 20.98
C MET A 32 7.05 -1.07 21.47
N ARG A 33 7.99 -1.38 20.58
CA ARG A 33 9.26 -2.02 20.94
C ARG A 33 10.32 -1.03 21.44
N GLY A 34 10.10 0.27 21.26
CA GLY A 34 11.08 1.31 21.61
C GLY A 34 12.36 1.24 20.76
N GLU A 35 12.32 0.53 19.64
CA GLU A 35 13.43 0.36 18.71
C GLU A 35 13.30 1.34 17.53
N GLU A 36 14.41 1.60 16.85
CA GLU A 36 14.37 2.33 15.58
C GLU A 36 13.45 1.63 14.57
N PHE A 37 12.81 2.43 13.70
CA PHE A 37 11.88 1.91 12.70
C PHE A 37 12.57 0.89 11.78
N LYS A 38 12.33 -0.39 12.07
CA LYS A 38 12.67 -1.52 11.22
C LYS A 38 11.38 -2.13 10.70
N PRO A 39 10.98 -1.78 9.46
CA PRO A 39 9.80 -2.39 8.86
C PRO A 39 10.01 -3.90 8.76
N SER A 40 8.95 -4.66 9.02
CA SER A 40 9.01 -6.11 8.88
C SER A 40 9.24 -6.48 7.42
N LEU A 41 9.86 -7.63 7.13
CA LEU A 41 10.01 -8.15 5.76
C LEU A 41 8.67 -8.18 5.00
N ILE A 42 7.59 -8.51 5.72
CA ILE A 42 6.23 -8.54 5.20
C ILE A 42 5.70 -7.13 4.92
N GLY A 43 5.81 -6.22 5.89
CA GLY A 43 5.34 -4.84 5.72
C GLY A 43 6.12 -4.10 4.63
N LEU A 44 7.43 -4.33 4.52
CA LEU A 44 8.26 -3.84 3.42
C LEU A 44 7.78 -4.37 2.06
N ALA A 45 7.51 -5.68 1.94
CA ALA A 45 7.01 -6.27 0.70
C ALA A 45 5.66 -5.66 0.29
N VAL A 46 4.76 -5.44 1.25
CA VAL A 46 3.46 -4.78 1.01
C VAL A 46 3.65 -3.32 0.58
N MET A 47 4.54 -2.58 1.24
CA MET A 47 4.84 -1.18 0.89
C MET A 47 5.42 -1.06 -0.53
N ILE A 48 6.40 -1.89 -0.89
CA ILE A 48 6.99 -1.92 -2.25
C ILE A 48 5.93 -2.29 -3.29
N THR A 49 5.11 -3.31 -3.02
CA THR A 49 4.06 -3.75 -3.96
C THR A 49 3.03 -2.65 -4.18
N ALA A 50 2.60 -1.97 -3.11
CA ALA A 50 1.66 -0.86 -3.21
C ALA A 50 2.27 0.36 -3.92
N ALA A 51 3.54 0.68 -3.68
CA ALA A 51 4.25 1.76 -4.35
C ALA A 51 4.39 1.52 -5.86
N LEU A 52 4.78 0.30 -6.25
CA LEU A 52 4.87 -0.10 -7.66
C LEU A 52 3.51 -0.04 -8.35
N PHE A 53 2.46 -0.53 -7.69
CA PHE A 53 1.11 -0.46 -8.24
C PHE A 53 0.63 0.98 -8.40
N PHE A 54 0.92 1.84 -7.42
CA PHE A 54 0.55 3.25 -7.47
C PHE A 54 1.29 4.00 -8.59
N ALA A 55 2.60 3.75 -8.75
CA ALA A 55 3.40 4.32 -9.83
C ALA A 55 2.88 3.86 -11.22
N TYR A 56 2.61 2.56 -11.38
CA TYR A 56 2.02 2.02 -12.59
C TYR A 56 0.65 2.62 -12.89
N SER A 57 -0.21 2.76 -11.88
CA SER A 57 -1.52 3.39 -12.01
C SER A 57 -1.41 4.85 -12.44
N LEU A 58 -0.47 5.61 -11.89
CA LEU A 58 -0.24 7.02 -12.25
C LEU A 58 0.25 7.18 -13.69
N ILE A 59 1.14 6.30 -14.14
CA ILE A 59 1.67 6.32 -15.51
C ILE A 59 0.58 5.92 -16.51
N ARG A 60 -0.28 4.95 -16.18
CA ARG A 60 -1.35 4.46 -17.05
C ARG A 60 -2.55 5.40 -17.16
N GLU A 61 -2.77 6.26 -16.16
CA GLU A 61 -3.87 7.23 -16.12
C GLU A 61 -3.49 8.60 -16.76
N ARG A 62 -2.22 8.78 -17.15
CA ARG A 62 -1.76 9.86 -18.05
C ARG A 62 -1.90 9.45 -19.51
#